data_AF-G7WEU1-F1
#
_entry.id   AF-G7WEU1-F1
#
_cell.length_a   1.000
_cell.length_b   1.000
_cell.length_c   1.000
_cell.angle_alpha   90.00
_cell.angle_beta   90.00
_cell.angle_gamma   90.00
#
_symmetry.space_group_name_H-M   'P 1'
#
loop_
_entity.id
_entity.type
_entity.pdbx_description
1 polymer ?
#
loop_
_entity_poly.entity_id
_entity_poly.type
_entity_poly.pdbx_seq_one_letter_code
_entity_poly.pdbx_strand_id
1 'polypeptide(L)'
;MTRLKHEDVAEISRQMSDYNSTLIQKTGCSLRELAAWAAGVHLDRELPQPKVAIIPMTCGQGIIEGFSQSVAGIVQFLGFSPVITESRDAGGVAEAIEGGAEIIFMADDDRFVAVNVKSGKVSDNGEATGKGYAMALEQMCRGLESKKALVIGAGPVGTGAAKALARSGAAVAVYDINPQMSKILADRLNKLGYNIMVETSLTDALNRYNLYFDACPAENVILTEHLKDDTMIAAPGIPLGVEAAGLELIADRLIHDPLQIGVATMMFDVL
;
A
#
# COMPACT_ATOMS: atom_id res chain seq x y z
N MET A 1 -6.15 -12.42 -1.74
CA MET A 1 -5.15 -11.51 -1.12
C MET A 1 -4.09 -12.39 -0.48
N THR A 2 -2.82 -11.98 -0.40
CA THR A 2 -1.85 -12.75 0.39
C THR A 2 -2.08 -12.42 1.85
N ARG A 3 -2.40 -13.45 2.64
CA ARG A 3 -2.63 -13.31 4.07
C ARG A 3 -1.29 -13.16 4.77
N LEU A 4 -1.14 -12.09 5.57
CA LEU A 4 0.02 -11.89 6.41
C LEU A 4 0.12 -12.98 7.49
N LYS A 5 1.32 -13.16 7.99
CA LYS A 5 1.65 -14.00 9.13
C LYS A 5 2.05 -13.14 10.33
N HIS A 6 2.15 -13.77 11.49
CA HIS A 6 2.63 -13.12 12.70
C HIS A 6 4.02 -12.49 12.52
N GLU A 7 4.93 -13.20 11.86
CA GLU A 7 6.30 -12.73 11.58
C GLU A 7 6.35 -11.44 10.75
N ASP A 8 5.37 -11.23 9.87
CA ASP A 8 5.27 -10.02 9.04
C ASP A 8 4.85 -8.79 9.85
N VAL A 9 4.21 -8.97 11.02
CA VAL A 9 3.59 -7.87 11.77
C VAL A 9 4.17 -7.64 13.16
N ALA A 10 4.81 -8.64 13.78
CA ALA A 10 5.19 -8.63 15.19
C ALA A 10 6.03 -7.42 15.62
N GLU A 11 6.93 -6.94 14.77
CA GLU A 11 7.88 -5.87 15.12
C GLU A 11 7.52 -4.48 14.58
N ILE A 12 6.41 -4.35 13.83
CA ILE A 12 6.03 -3.11 13.15
C ILE A 12 5.96 -1.94 14.14
N SER A 13 5.19 -2.10 15.22
CA SER A 13 4.96 -1.02 16.19
C SER A 13 6.26 -0.53 16.85
N ARG A 14 7.28 -1.38 16.99
CA ARG A 14 8.57 -1.01 17.60
C ARG A 14 9.49 -0.30 16.61
N GLN A 15 9.35 -0.58 15.31
CA GLN A 15 10.25 -0.09 14.26
C GLN A 15 9.70 1.13 13.50
N MET A 16 8.53 1.66 13.88
CA MET A 16 7.88 2.76 13.16
C MET A 16 8.77 4.00 12.99
N SER A 17 9.52 4.39 14.02
CA SER A 17 10.41 5.56 13.97
C SER A 17 11.58 5.36 12.99
N ASP A 18 12.19 4.18 12.98
CA ASP A 18 13.31 3.84 12.11
C ASP A 18 12.84 3.70 10.66
N TYR A 19 11.71 3.04 10.46
CA TYR A 19 11.06 2.93 9.16
C TYR A 19 10.69 4.31 8.59
N ASN A 20 10.08 5.19 9.39
CA ASN A 20 9.74 6.54 8.96
C ASN A 20 10.99 7.37 8.62
N SER A 21 12.06 7.22 9.38
CA SER A 21 13.34 7.89 9.09
C SER A 21 13.92 7.41 7.75
N THR A 22 13.82 6.11 7.47
CA THR A 22 14.22 5.51 6.19
C THR A 22 13.36 6.01 5.03
N LEU A 23 12.04 6.15 5.22
CA LEU A 23 11.15 6.75 4.21
C LEU A 23 11.55 8.19 3.90
N ILE A 24 11.84 9.00 4.93
CA ILE A 24 12.28 10.39 4.74
C ILE A 24 13.58 10.44 3.95
N GLN A 25 14.54 9.55 4.23
CA GLN A 25 15.80 9.49 3.48
C GLN A 25 15.58 9.15 2.00
N LYS A 26 14.69 8.20 1.71
CA LYS A 26 14.42 7.71 0.34
C LYS A 26 13.54 8.65 -0.48
N THR A 27 12.55 9.27 0.16
CA THR A 27 11.47 10.01 -0.52
C THR A 27 11.48 11.50 -0.22
N GLY A 28 12.16 11.93 0.84
CA GLY A 28 12.03 13.29 1.39
C GLY A 28 10.77 13.50 2.25
N CYS A 29 9.96 12.46 2.46
CA CYS A 29 8.65 12.56 3.11
C CYS A 29 8.50 11.52 4.22
N SER A 30 7.79 11.91 5.28
CA SER A 30 7.33 11.01 6.33
C SER A 30 6.19 10.12 5.85
N LEU A 31 5.94 9.02 6.55
CA LEU A 31 4.78 8.15 6.33
C LEU A 31 3.47 8.93 6.36
N ARG A 32 3.36 9.91 7.27
CA ARG A 32 2.18 10.76 7.43
C ARG A 32 1.96 11.66 6.19
N GLU A 33 3.02 12.27 5.68
CA GLU A 33 2.96 13.09 4.45
C GLU A 33 2.59 12.26 3.24
N LEU A 34 3.27 11.12 3.04
CA LEU A 34 2.99 10.21 1.93
C LEU A 34 1.53 9.74 1.93
N ALA A 35 1.03 9.28 3.07
CA ALA A 35 -0.34 8.81 3.20
C ALA A 35 -1.37 9.93 2.98
N ALA A 36 -1.14 11.11 3.56
CA ALA A 36 -2.02 12.25 3.38
C ALA A 36 -2.10 12.69 1.91
N TRP A 37 -0.96 12.84 1.24
CA TRP A 37 -0.92 13.25 -0.16
C TRP A 37 -1.49 12.18 -1.10
N ALA A 38 -1.25 10.90 -0.82
CA ALA A 38 -1.88 9.80 -1.56
C ALA A 38 -3.42 9.83 -1.46
N ALA A 39 -3.95 10.28 -0.33
CA ALA A 39 -5.39 10.47 -0.09
C ALA A 39 -5.93 11.85 -0.56
N GLY A 40 -5.07 12.74 -1.07
CA GLY A 40 -5.44 14.11 -1.46
C GLY A 40 -5.73 15.05 -0.28
N VAL A 41 -5.19 14.75 0.90
CA VAL A 41 -5.32 15.55 2.12
C VAL A 41 -4.15 16.51 2.26
N HIS A 42 -4.45 17.79 2.52
CA HIS A 42 -3.46 18.81 2.79
C HIS A 42 -3.20 18.94 4.30
N LEU A 43 -1.93 18.83 4.71
CA LEU A 43 -1.50 18.84 6.11
C LEU A 43 -1.30 20.24 6.71
N ASP A 44 -1.54 21.29 5.93
CA ASP A 44 -1.51 22.70 6.38
C ASP A 44 -2.76 23.09 7.20
N ARG A 45 -3.78 22.23 7.19
CA ARG A 45 -5.02 22.40 7.95
C ARG A 45 -5.02 21.50 9.18
N GLU A 46 -5.72 21.96 10.22
CA GLU A 46 -6.02 21.12 11.36
C GLU A 46 -6.82 19.90 10.91
N LEU A 47 -6.27 18.71 11.16
CA LEU A 47 -6.93 17.46 10.82
C LEU A 47 -7.93 17.09 11.92
N PRO A 48 -9.11 16.55 11.55
CA PRO A 48 -10.02 16.00 12.55
C PRO A 48 -9.31 14.91 13.35
N GLN A 49 -9.71 14.77 14.61
CA GLN A 49 -9.15 13.80 15.56
C GLN A 49 -10.21 12.74 15.90
N PRO A 50 -10.64 11.90 14.94
CA PRO A 50 -11.63 10.88 15.20
C PRO A 50 -11.07 9.81 16.14
N LYS A 51 -11.93 9.26 16.98
CA LYS A 51 -11.62 8.03 17.71
C LYS A 51 -11.62 6.86 16.73
N VAL A 52 -10.55 6.08 16.72
CA VAL A 52 -10.36 4.96 15.80
C VAL A 52 -10.45 3.65 16.57
N ALA A 53 -11.24 2.69 16.11
CA ALA A 53 -11.30 1.35 16.67
C ALA A 53 -10.70 0.32 15.70
N ILE A 54 -9.97 -0.65 16.23
CA ILE A 54 -9.45 -1.80 15.48
C ILE A 54 -10.17 -3.03 16.02
N ILE A 55 -10.91 -3.71 15.15
CA ILE A 55 -11.77 -4.82 15.52
C ILE A 55 -11.10 -6.13 15.08
N PRO A 56 -10.73 -7.03 16.02
CA PRO A 56 -10.27 -8.35 15.65
C PRO A 56 -11.40 -9.18 15.04
N MET A 57 -11.13 -9.83 13.92
CA MET A 57 -12.09 -10.67 13.22
C MET A 57 -11.70 -12.14 13.32
N THR A 58 -12.67 -13.02 13.55
CA THR A 58 -12.45 -14.47 13.69
C THR A 58 -12.93 -15.26 12.47
N CYS A 59 -13.61 -14.62 11.52
CA CYS A 59 -14.04 -15.25 10.28
C CYS A 59 -12.84 -15.72 9.42
N GLY A 60 -13.12 -16.65 8.49
CA GLY A 60 -12.09 -17.23 7.63
C GLY A 60 -11.05 -18.04 8.41
N GLN A 61 -9.78 -17.75 8.15
CA GLN A 61 -8.63 -18.33 8.87
C GLN A 61 -8.40 -17.70 10.25
N GLY A 62 -9.26 -16.78 10.67
CA GLY A 62 -9.25 -16.18 12.00
C GLY A 62 -8.09 -15.21 12.23
N ILE A 63 -7.87 -14.90 13.50
CA ILE A 63 -6.99 -13.82 13.95
C ILE A 63 -5.52 -14.11 13.59
N ILE A 64 -4.86 -13.11 13.02
CA ILE A 64 -3.40 -13.05 12.93
C ILE A 64 -2.88 -12.41 14.23
N GLU A 65 -2.09 -13.14 15.00
CA GLU A 65 -1.49 -12.63 16.23
C GLU A 65 -0.63 -11.39 15.94
N GLY A 66 -0.88 -10.30 16.67
CA GLY A 66 -0.16 -9.03 16.51
C GLY A 66 -0.71 -8.11 15.42
N PHE A 67 -1.64 -8.56 14.56
CA PHE A 67 -2.16 -7.72 13.47
C PHE A 67 -2.89 -6.47 13.99
N SER A 68 -3.86 -6.64 14.90
CA SER A 68 -4.61 -5.51 15.46
C SER A 68 -3.70 -4.53 16.21
N GLN A 69 -2.69 -5.05 16.93
CA GLN A 69 -1.68 -4.25 17.62
C GLN A 69 -0.79 -3.47 16.66
N SER A 70 -0.49 -4.03 15.49
CA SER A 70 0.30 -3.37 14.45
C SER A 70 -0.49 -2.25 13.78
N VAL A 71 -1.76 -2.51 13.41
CA VAL A 71 -2.65 -1.48 12.88
C VAL A 71 -2.82 -0.34 13.89
N ALA A 72 -3.07 -0.66 15.16
CA ALA A 72 -3.14 0.34 16.22
C ALA A 72 -1.82 1.12 16.37
N GLY A 73 -0.67 0.44 16.35
CA GLY A 73 0.64 1.09 16.42
C GLY A 73 0.89 2.08 15.29
N ILE A 74 0.53 1.70 14.04
CA ILE A 74 0.62 2.60 12.88
C ILE A 74 -0.32 3.79 13.04
N VAL A 75 -1.59 3.58 13.40
CA VAL A 75 -2.58 4.65 13.59
C VAL A 75 -2.14 5.61 14.70
N GLN A 76 -1.62 5.08 15.81
CA GLN A 76 -1.05 5.87 16.91
C GLN A 76 0.15 6.69 16.44
N PHE A 77 1.07 6.10 15.66
CA PHE A 77 2.25 6.78 15.12
C PHE A 77 1.87 7.97 14.22
N LEU A 78 0.77 7.86 13.47
CA LEU A 78 0.25 8.95 12.63
C LEU A 78 -0.32 10.11 13.45
N GLY A 79 -0.52 9.92 14.76
CA GLY A 79 -1.01 10.92 15.71
C GLY A 79 -2.49 10.78 16.06
N PHE A 80 -3.14 9.68 15.71
CA PHE A 80 -4.53 9.40 16.09
C PHE A 80 -4.60 8.59 17.39
N SER A 81 -5.81 8.44 17.95
CA SER A 81 -6.06 7.68 19.17
C SER A 81 -6.80 6.37 18.88
N PRO A 82 -6.08 5.27 18.61
CA PRO A 82 -6.67 3.96 18.37
C PRO A 82 -7.08 3.26 19.68
N VAL A 83 -8.13 2.44 19.62
CA VAL A 83 -8.49 1.44 20.62
C VAL A 83 -8.69 0.10 19.93
N ILE A 84 -8.18 -0.99 20.51
CA ILE A 84 -8.50 -2.34 20.05
C ILE A 84 -9.68 -2.83 20.87
N THR A 85 -10.73 -3.32 20.22
CA THR A 85 -11.90 -3.83 20.94
C THR A 85 -11.57 -5.14 21.66
N GLU A 86 -12.15 -5.33 22.85
CA GLU A 86 -12.06 -6.60 23.57
C GLU A 86 -12.89 -7.68 22.87
N SER A 87 -14.09 -7.29 22.43
CA SER A 87 -14.99 -8.09 21.62
C SER A 87 -14.51 -8.19 20.18
N ARG A 88 -14.96 -9.25 19.51
CA ARG A 88 -14.57 -9.59 18.14
C ARG A 88 -15.78 -9.52 17.22
N ASP A 89 -15.52 -9.49 15.91
CA ASP A 89 -16.55 -9.57 14.88
C ASP A 89 -17.67 -8.54 15.10
N ALA A 90 -18.95 -8.93 14.98
CA ALA A 90 -20.10 -8.05 15.21
C ALA A 90 -20.14 -7.46 16.63
N GLY A 91 -19.67 -8.20 17.64
CA GLY A 91 -19.59 -7.69 19.01
C GLY A 91 -18.56 -6.57 19.13
N GLY A 92 -17.41 -6.70 18.47
CA GLY A 92 -16.42 -5.64 18.39
C GLY A 92 -16.90 -4.41 17.63
N VAL A 93 -17.70 -4.60 16.56
CA VAL A 93 -18.36 -3.47 15.87
C VAL A 93 -19.29 -2.71 16.82
N ALA A 94 -20.12 -3.43 17.58
CA ALA A 94 -21.00 -2.81 18.57
C ALA A 94 -20.20 -2.06 19.64
N GLU A 95 -19.18 -2.70 20.23
CA GLU A 95 -18.29 -2.11 21.23
C GLU A 95 -17.61 -0.83 20.72
N ALA A 96 -17.11 -0.84 19.48
CA ALA A 96 -16.48 0.32 18.87
C ALA A 96 -17.45 1.52 18.76
N ILE A 97 -18.67 1.27 18.28
CA ILE A 97 -19.69 2.31 18.07
C ILE A 97 -20.21 2.84 19.41
N GLU A 98 -20.51 1.97 20.37
CA GLU A 98 -20.92 2.33 21.73
C GLU A 98 -19.81 3.12 22.45
N GLY A 99 -18.55 2.78 22.18
CA GLY A 99 -17.36 3.49 22.63
C GLY A 99 -17.11 4.82 21.90
N GLY A 100 -17.94 5.22 20.94
CA GLY A 100 -17.84 6.48 20.21
C GLY A 100 -16.76 6.51 19.12
N ALA A 101 -16.30 5.36 18.63
CA ALA A 101 -15.40 5.31 17.49
C ALA A 101 -16.09 5.86 16.23
N GLU A 102 -15.39 6.72 15.50
CA GLU A 102 -15.87 7.29 14.24
C GLU A 102 -15.29 6.57 13.03
N ILE A 103 -14.12 5.96 13.21
CA ILE A 103 -13.47 5.13 12.20
C ILE A 103 -13.23 3.75 12.78
N ILE A 104 -13.56 2.72 12.01
CA ILE A 104 -13.31 1.34 12.35
C ILE A 104 -12.36 0.71 11.31
N PHE A 105 -11.37 -0.03 11.78
CA PHE A 105 -10.53 -0.91 10.99
C PHE A 105 -10.91 -2.36 11.30
N MET A 106 -11.10 -3.15 10.25
CA MET A 106 -11.38 -4.57 10.37
C MET A 106 -10.94 -5.31 9.10
N ALA A 107 -10.47 -6.54 9.27
CA ALA A 107 -9.97 -7.35 8.17
C ALA A 107 -10.48 -8.79 8.29
N ASP A 108 -10.99 -9.34 7.20
CA ASP A 108 -11.12 -10.78 6.99
C ASP A 108 -10.09 -11.25 5.94
N ASP A 109 -10.20 -12.51 5.49
CA ASP A 109 -9.27 -13.08 4.51
C ASP A 109 -9.39 -12.43 3.10
N ASP A 110 -10.52 -11.79 2.79
CA ASP A 110 -10.84 -11.25 1.47
C ASP A 110 -10.72 -9.72 1.42
N ARG A 111 -10.99 -9.04 2.54
CA ARG A 111 -11.05 -7.58 2.63
C ARG A 111 -10.44 -7.09 3.92
N PHE A 112 -9.57 -6.10 3.79
CA PHE A 112 -9.14 -5.23 4.88
C PHE A 112 -9.62 -3.82 4.59
N VAL A 113 -10.44 -3.26 5.49
CA VAL A 113 -11.10 -1.96 5.28
C VAL A 113 -10.94 -1.03 6.47
N ALA A 114 -10.91 0.26 6.15
CA ALA A 114 -11.21 1.34 7.09
C ALA A 114 -12.56 1.93 6.72
N VAL A 115 -13.42 2.17 7.71
CA VAL A 115 -14.76 2.72 7.49
C VAL A 115 -14.97 3.89 8.44
N ASN A 116 -15.25 5.07 7.89
CA ASN A 116 -15.73 6.21 8.67
C ASN A 116 -17.26 6.10 8.79
N VAL A 117 -17.74 5.74 9.98
CA VAL A 117 -19.17 5.47 10.22
C VAL A 117 -20.03 6.73 10.19
N LYS A 118 -19.43 7.92 10.35
CA LYS A 118 -20.16 9.19 10.23
C LYS A 118 -20.36 9.63 8.78
N SER A 119 -19.34 9.49 7.94
CA SER A 119 -19.40 9.91 6.53
C SER A 119 -19.83 8.81 5.57
N GLY A 120 -19.78 7.54 5.99
CA GLY A 120 -20.00 6.38 5.14
C GLY A 120 -18.85 6.08 4.19
N LYS A 121 -17.72 6.79 4.31
CA LYS A 121 -16.53 6.60 3.47
C LYS A 121 -15.85 5.28 3.84
N VAL A 122 -15.48 4.51 2.83
CA VAL A 122 -14.80 3.22 2.97
C VAL A 122 -13.50 3.26 2.17
N SER A 123 -12.40 2.89 2.80
CA SER A 123 -11.13 2.65 2.14
C SER A 123 -10.82 1.15 2.13
N ASP A 124 -10.54 0.61 0.95
CA ASP A 124 -10.10 -0.77 0.76
C ASP A 124 -8.56 -0.80 0.72
N ASN A 125 -7.98 -1.73 1.48
CA ASN A 125 -6.53 -1.88 1.60
C ASN A 125 -5.82 -2.04 0.26
N GLY A 126 -6.44 -2.76 -0.70
CA GLY A 126 -5.85 -2.96 -2.02
C GLY A 126 -5.63 -1.63 -2.74
N GLU A 127 -6.71 -0.85 -2.90
CA GLU A 127 -6.60 0.46 -3.55
C GLU A 127 -5.72 1.44 -2.76
N ALA A 128 -5.85 1.48 -1.44
CA ALA A 128 -5.07 2.38 -0.57
C ALA A 128 -3.57 2.07 -0.62
N THR A 129 -3.17 0.79 -0.52
CA THR A 129 -1.77 0.37 -0.63
C THR A 129 -1.19 0.76 -1.98
N GLY A 130 -1.94 0.52 -3.07
CA GLY A 130 -1.55 0.92 -4.42
C GLY A 130 -1.27 2.42 -4.53
N LYS A 131 -2.16 3.26 -4.00
CA LYS A 131 -1.97 4.73 -3.98
C LYS A 131 -0.78 5.16 -3.13
N GLY A 132 -0.66 4.63 -1.91
CA GLY A 132 0.39 5.02 -0.97
C GLY A 132 1.79 4.72 -1.50
N TYR A 133 1.99 3.51 -2.03
CA TYR A 133 3.27 3.14 -2.64
C TYR A 133 3.54 3.88 -3.95
N ALA A 134 2.51 4.21 -4.74
CA ALA A 134 2.69 5.02 -5.95
C ALA A 134 3.13 6.44 -5.60
N MET A 135 2.57 7.04 -4.54
CA MET A 135 3.02 8.33 -4.00
C MET A 135 4.46 8.24 -3.48
N ALA A 136 4.81 7.16 -2.77
CA ALA A 136 6.16 6.96 -2.27
C ALA A 136 7.18 6.84 -3.44
N LEU A 137 6.83 6.09 -4.50
CA LEU A 137 7.62 6.00 -5.72
C LEU A 137 7.74 7.36 -6.43
N GLU A 138 6.65 8.13 -6.50
CA GLU A 138 6.64 9.47 -7.07
C GLU A 138 7.61 10.42 -6.36
N GLN A 139 7.58 10.44 -5.02
CA GLN A 139 8.47 11.27 -4.21
C GLN A 139 9.94 10.83 -4.35
N MET A 140 10.21 9.52 -4.33
CA MET A 140 11.54 8.98 -4.60
C MET A 140 12.05 9.37 -6.00
N CYS A 141 11.15 9.43 -7.00
CA CYS A 141 11.45 9.86 -8.36
C CYS A 141 11.53 11.39 -8.54
N ARG A 142 11.13 12.18 -7.54
CA ARG A 142 10.90 13.64 -7.64
C ARG A 142 9.94 14.00 -8.78
N GLY A 143 8.83 13.26 -8.87
CA GLY A 143 7.80 13.39 -9.91
C GLY A 143 7.87 12.29 -10.96
N LEU A 144 6.72 12.04 -11.61
CA LEU A 144 6.53 10.96 -12.57
C LEU A 144 6.12 11.40 -13.97
N GLU A 145 5.96 12.69 -14.22
CA GLU A 145 5.54 13.24 -15.52
C GLU A 145 6.39 12.66 -16.66
N SER A 146 5.73 12.01 -17.62
CA SER A 146 6.34 11.33 -18.77
C SER A 146 7.34 10.20 -18.45
N LYS A 147 7.53 9.82 -17.18
CA LYS A 147 8.37 8.68 -16.81
C LYS A 147 7.66 7.37 -17.09
N LYS A 148 8.41 6.37 -17.54
CA LYS A 148 7.87 5.04 -17.86
C LYS A 148 7.90 4.17 -16.62
N ALA A 149 6.73 3.72 -16.18
CA ALA A 149 6.58 2.86 -15.01
C ALA A 149 5.95 1.51 -15.39
N LEU A 150 6.53 0.42 -14.89
CA LEU A 150 6.01 -0.93 -15.04
C LEU A 150 5.32 -1.34 -13.73
N VAL A 151 4.03 -1.65 -13.81
CA VAL A 151 3.28 -2.28 -12.72
C VAL A 151 3.25 -3.78 -12.96
N ILE A 152 3.78 -4.53 -12.00
CA ILE A 152 3.85 -6.00 -12.01
C ILE A 152 2.78 -6.51 -11.05
N GLY A 153 1.81 -7.24 -11.60
CA GLY A 153 0.59 -7.66 -10.92
C GLY A 153 -0.59 -6.71 -11.18
N ALA A 154 -1.69 -7.24 -11.71
CA ALA A 154 -2.93 -6.53 -12.03
C ALA A 154 -4.07 -6.85 -11.03
N GLY A 155 -3.72 -7.26 -9.81
CA GLY A 155 -4.66 -7.44 -8.69
C GLY A 155 -5.15 -6.11 -8.09
N PRO A 156 -5.82 -6.12 -6.92
CA PRO A 156 -6.34 -4.91 -6.28
C PRO A 156 -5.29 -3.82 -6.03
N VAL A 157 -4.10 -4.21 -5.53
CA VAL A 157 -2.99 -3.28 -5.25
C VAL A 157 -2.41 -2.68 -6.54
N GLY A 158 -2.02 -3.52 -7.50
CA GLY A 158 -1.50 -3.05 -8.78
C GLY A 158 -2.51 -2.22 -9.58
N THR A 159 -3.81 -2.51 -9.43
CA THR A 159 -4.89 -1.69 -9.98
C THR A 159 -4.92 -0.29 -9.36
N GLY A 160 -4.81 -0.18 -8.04
CA GLY A 160 -4.70 1.10 -7.33
C GLY A 160 -3.45 1.88 -7.77
N ALA A 161 -2.31 1.19 -7.88
CA ALA A 161 -1.03 1.73 -8.30
C ALA A 161 -1.07 2.26 -9.74
N ALA A 162 -1.50 1.46 -10.71
CA ALA A 162 -1.56 1.86 -12.11
C ALA A 162 -2.42 3.12 -12.31
N LYS A 163 -3.55 3.22 -11.61
CA LYS A 163 -4.42 4.40 -11.61
C LYS A 163 -3.72 5.62 -10.97
N ALA A 164 -3.03 5.44 -9.85
CA ALA A 164 -2.32 6.53 -9.16
C ALA A 164 -1.14 7.04 -9.99
N LEU A 165 -0.29 6.16 -10.51
CA LEU A 165 0.85 6.50 -11.37
C LEU A 165 0.41 7.23 -12.64
N ALA A 166 -0.66 6.76 -13.31
CA ALA A 166 -1.19 7.40 -14.50
C ALA A 166 -1.78 8.80 -14.20
N ARG A 167 -2.37 8.99 -13.01
CA ARG A 167 -2.83 10.31 -12.56
C ARG A 167 -1.68 11.29 -12.32
N SER A 168 -0.53 10.80 -11.87
CA SER A 168 0.70 11.58 -11.69
C SER A 168 1.49 11.79 -13.00
N GLY A 169 0.89 11.49 -14.17
CA GLY A 169 1.49 11.75 -15.48
C GLY A 169 2.48 10.68 -15.98
N ALA A 170 2.58 9.53 -15.30
CA ALA A 170 3.45 8.44 -15.74
C ALA A 170 2.91 7.77 -17.02
N ALA A 171 3.83 7.34 -17.89
CA ALA A 171 3.54 6.38 -18.96
C ALA A 171 3.55 4.96 -18.38
N VAL A 172 2.36 4.46 -18.02
CA VAL A 172 2.21 3.20 -17.30
C VAL A 172 2.08 2.02 -18.24
N ALA A 173 2.84 0.97 -17.96
CA ALA A 173 2.68 -0.35 -18.52
C ALA A 173 2.31 -1.35 -17.41
N VAL A 174 1.50 -2.35 -17.73
CA VAL A 174 1.08 -3.39 -16.79
C VAL A 174 1.50 -4.75 -17.33
N TYR A 175 2.05 -5.58 -16.44
CA TYR A 175 2.25 -7.01 -16.64
C TYR A 175 1.56 -7.80 -15.52
N ASP A 176 0.97 -8.93 -15.86
CA ASP A 176 0.46 -9.92 -14.93
C ASP A 176 0.69 -11.29 -15.55
N ILE A 177 1.02 -12.28 -14.72
CA ILE A 177 1.22 -13.66 -15.16
C ILE A 177 -0.02 -14.23 -15.87
N ASN A 178 -1.20 -13.71 -15.54
CA ASN A 178 -2.44 -13.90 -16.28
C ASN A 178 -2.65 -12.71 -17.24
N PRO A 179 -2.38 -12.85 -18.55
CA PRO A 179 -2.46 -11.75 -19.52
C PRO A 179 -3.85 -11.10 -19.60
N GLN A 180 -4.91 -11.87 -19.32
CA GLN A 180 -6.28 -11.35 -19.28
C GLN A 180 -6.44 -10.29 -18.19
N MET A 181 -5.78 -10.43 -17.05
CA MET A 181 -5.87 -9.45 -15.95
C MET A 181 -5.22 -8.11 -16.36
N SER A 182 -4.05 -8.16 -17.00
CA SER A 182 -3.41 -6.95 -17.55
C SER A 182 -4.31 -6.25 -18.56
N LYS A 183 -4.94 -7.01 -19.46
CA LYS A 183 -5.87 -6.47 -20.46
C LYS A 183 -7.10 -5.84 -19.81
N ILE A 184 -7.74 -6.51 -18.85
CA ILE A 184 -8.91 -5.98 -18.14
C ILE A 184 -8.57 -4.67 -17.43
N LEU A 185 -7.43 -4.61 -16.73
CA LEU A 185 -6.98 -3.40 -16.05
C LEU A 185 -6.71 -2.27 -17.04
N ALA A 186 -5.94 -2.54 -18.10
CA ALA A 186 -5.64 -1.55 -19.13
C ALA A 186 -6.91 -1.04 -19.80
N ASP A 187 -7.81 -1.92 -20.26
CA ASP A 187 -9.09 -1.54 -20.86
C ASP A 187 -9.94 -0.67 -19.93
N ARG A 188 -9.96 -1.00 -18.63
CA ARG A 188 -10.71 -0.23 -17.62
C ARG A 188 -10.16 1.19 -17.46
N LEU A 189 -8.84 1.33 -17.36
CA LEU A 189 -8.20 2.64 -17.17
C LEU A 189 -8.16 3.46 -18.46
N ASN A 190 -8.04 2.80 -19.62
CA ASN A 190 -8.11 3.44 -20.94
C ASN A 190 -9.49 4.07 -21.18
N LYS A 191 -10.57 3.41 -20.74
CA LYS A 191 -11.92 3.99 -20.74
C LYS A 191 -12.07 5.23 -19.85
N LEU A 192 -11.20 5.39 -18.85
CA LEU A 192 -11.15 6.58 -18.00
C LEU A 192 -10.24 7.69 -18.58
N GLY A 193 -9.67 7.48 -19.76
CA GLY A 193 -8.82 8.46 -20.45
C GLY A 193 -7.33 8.37 -20.11
N TYR A 194 -6.91 7.36 -19.32
CA TYR A 194 -5.48 7.07 -19.14
C TYR A 194 -4.94 6.29 -20.34
N ASN A 195 -3.62 6.29 -20.56
CA ASN A 195 -2.99 5.46 -21.59
C ASN A 195 -2.14 4.38 -20.92
N ILE A 196 -2.71 3.20 -20.75
CA ILE A 196 -2.09 2.03 -20.13
C ILE A 196 -1.70 1.02 -21.19
N MET A 197 -0.41 0.70 -21.25
CA MET A 197 0.13 -0.34 -22.12
C MET A 197 0.08 -1.70 -21.43
N VAL A 198 -0.09 -2.77 -22.22
CA VAL A 198 0.00 -4.15 -21.74
C VAL A 198 1.31 -4.74 -22.21
N GLU A 199 2.10 -5.26 -21.27
CA GLU A 199 3.30 -6.02 -21.55
C GLU A 199 2.99 -7.52 -21.59
N THR A 200 3.58 -8.23 -22.54
CA THR A 200 3.37 -9.68 -22.73
C THR A 200 4.53 -10.52 -22.23
N SER A 201 5.70 -9.91 -22.00
CA SER A 201 6.92 -10.55 -21.55
C SER A 201 7.51 -9.74 -20.40
N LEU A 202 7.54 -10.33 -19.20
CA LEU A 202 8.08 -9.66 -18.02
C LEU A 202 9.57 -9.35 -18.19
N THR A 203 10.35 -10.31 -18.69
CA THR A 203 11.80 -10.14 -18.93
C THR A 203 12.08 -8.99 -19.88
N ASP A 204 11.37 -8.90 -21.00
CA ASP A 204 11.56 -7.80 -21.97
C ASP A 204 11.11 -6.45 -21.40
N ALA A 205 10.08 -6.46 -20.55
CA ALA A 205 9.63 -5.26 -19.86
C ALA A 205 10.69 -4.80 -18.84
N LEU A 206 11.15 -5.66 -17.93
CA LEU A 206 12.20 -5.35 -16.96
C LEU A 206 13.48 -4.80 -17.64
N ASN A 207 13.81 -5.29 -18.83
CA ASN A 207 14.94 -4.73 -19.60
C ASN A 207 14.68 -3.31 -20.15
N ARG A 208 13.43 -2.89 -20.38
CA ARG A 208 13.06 -1.59 -20.96
C ARG A 208 12.63 -0.51 -19.97
N TYR A 209 12.12 -0.90 -18.80
CA TYR A 209 11.69 0.04 -17.76
C TYR A 209 12.77 0.13 -16.66
N ASN A 210 12.74 1.23 -15.90
CA ASN A 210 13.60 1.42 -14.72
C ASN A 210 12.78 1.77 -13.47
N LEU A 211 11.48 2.09 -13.61
CA LEU A 211 10.58 2.32 -12.48
C LEU A 211 9.64 1.13 -12.35
N TYR A 212 9.73 0.41 -11.23
CA TYR A 212 8.95 -0.80 -10.98
C TYR A 212 8.00 -0.59 -9.81
N PHE A 213 6.76 -1.03 -10.01
CA PHE A 213 5.79 -1.23 -8.94
C PHE A 213 5.49 -2.71 -8.85
N ASP A 214 5.96 -3.39 -7.82
CA ASP A 214 5.80 -4.84 -7.63
C ASP A 214 4.69 -5.16 -6.63
N ALA A 215 3.52 -5.53 -7.17
CA ALA A 215 2.35 -5.94 -6.40
C ALA A 215 2.17 -7.47 -6.39
N CYS A 216 3.22 -8.24 -6.72
CA CYS A 216 3.13 -9.69 -6.78
C CYS A 216 3.46 -10.34 -5.44
N PRO A 217 2.73 -11.40 -5.05
CA PRO A 217 3.07 -12.20 -3.88
C PRO A 217 4.02 -13.34 -4.23
N ALA A 218 5.16 -13.01 -4.82
CA ALA A 218 6.13 -13.98 -5.30
C ALA A 218 7.55 -13.43 -5.15
N GLU A 219 8.48 -14.30 -4.75
CA GLU A 219 9.91 -13.98 -4.71
C GLU A 219 10.52 -14.03 -6.11
N ASN A 220 11.69 -13.38 -6.27
CA ASN A 220 12.51 -13.47 -7.48
C ASN A 220 11.77 -13.09 -8.78
N VAL A 221 10.80 -12.18 -8.68
CA VAL A 221 10.13 -11.53 -9.81
C VAL A 221 11.10 -10.56 -10.50
N ILE A 222 11.92 -9.87 -9.71
CA ILE A 222 12.93 -8.91 -10.17
C ILE A 222 14.31 -9.43 -9.76
N LEU A 223 14.97 -10.12 -10.69
CA LEU A 223 16.34 -10.62 -10.52
C LEU A 223 17.39 -9.50 -10.55
N THR A 224 18.57 -9.79 -9.98
CA THR A 224 19.71 -8.87 -9.91
C THR A 224 20.12 -8.32 -11.29
N GLU A 225 20.04 -9.13 -12.35
CA GLU A 225 20.36 -8.71 -13.72
C GLU A 225 19.42 -7.64 -14.29
N HIS A 226 18.22 -7.47 -13.71
CA HIS A 226 17.26 -6.44 -14.11
C HIS A 226 17.46 -5.11 -13.38
N LEU A 227 18.38 -5.06 -12.40
CA LEU A 227 18.66 -3.88 -11.59
C LEU A 227 19.73 -3.03 -12.27
N LYS A 228 19.35 -1.82 -12.65
CA LYS A 228 20.23 -0.79 -13.22
C LYS A 228 20.54 0.25 -12.15
N ASP A 229 21.53 1.10 -12.39
CA ASP A 229 21.96 2.16 -11.46
C ASP A 229 20.84 3.17 -11.14
N ASP A 230 19.86 3.32 -12.04
CA ASP A 230 18.73 4.23 -11.90
C ASP A 230 17.39 3.52 -11.63
N THR A 231 17.40 2.20 -11.41
CA THR A 231 16.20 1.44 -11.04
C THR A 231 15.59 1.93 -9.72
N MET A 232 14.28 2.17 -9.70
CA MET A 232 13.53 2.58 -8.51
C MET A 232 12.32 1.66 -8.34
N ILE A 233 12.11 1.15 -7.12
CA ILE A 233 11.15 0.08 -6.85
C ILE A 233 10.26 0.44 -5.68
N ALA A 234 8.95 0.35 -5.88
CA ALA A 234 7.95 0.27 -4.83
C ALA A 234 7.35 -1.15 -4.83
N ALA A 235 7.57 -1.92 -3.78
CA ALA A 235 7.20 -3.34 -3.72
C ALA A 235 6.34 -3.64 -2.49
N PRO A 236 5.01 -3.43 -2.53
CA PRO A 236 4.11 -3.89 -1.48
C PRO A 236 3.92 -5.43 -1.43
N GLY A 237 4.40 -6.16 -2.43
CA GLY A 237 4.30 -7.62 -2.48
C GLY A 237 4.92 -8.31 -1.26
N ILE A 238 4.20 -9.27 -0.70
CA ILE A 238 4.70 -10.16 0.36
C ILE A 238 4.58 -11.61 -0.13
N PRO A 239 5.68 -12.39 -0.18
CA PRO A 239 7.06 -11.98 0.08
C PRO A 239 7.59 -10.96 -0.96
N LEU A 240 8.71 -10.29 -0.65
CA LEU A 240 9.36 -9.32 -1.53
C LEU A 240 9.82 -9.98 -2.84
N GLY A 241 9.45 -9.40 -3.99
CA GLY A 241 9.79 -9.96 -5.30
C GLY A 241 11.19 -9.64 -5.82
N VAL A 242 11.94 -8.74 -5.17
CA VAL A 242 13.35 -8.50 -5.51
C VAL A 242 14.22 -9.64 -4.98
N GLU A 243 15.10 -10.16 -5.82
CA GLU A 243 16.07 -11.20 -5.44
C GLU A 243 17.00 -10.70 -4.32
N ALA A 244 17.25 -11.55 -3.31
CA ALA A 244 18.04 -11.21 -2.14
C ALA A 244 19.45 -10.65 -2.46
N ALA A 245 20.12 -11.21 -3.48
CA ALA A 245 21.45 -10.77 -3.91
C ALA A 245 21.48 -9.32 -4.45
N GLY A 246 20.33 -8.81 -4.90
CA GLY A 246 20.19 -7.46 -5.43
C GLY A 246 19.87 -6.40 -4.38
N LEU A 247 19.47 -6.77 -3.17
CA LEU A 247 18.93 -5.84 -2.17
C LEU A 247 19.92 -4.75 -1.76
N GLU A 248 21.19 -5.09 -1.56
CA GLU A 248 22.23 -4.12 -1.20
C GLU A 248 22.43 -3.07 -2.31
N LEU A 249 22.24 -3.43 -3.59
CA LEU A 249 22.44 -2.54 -4.74
C LEU A 249 21.35 -1.46 -4.85
N ILE A 250 20.17 -1.74 -4.30
CA ILE A 250 18.94 -0.94 -4.44
C ILE A 250 18.37 -0.52 -3.08
N ALA A 251 19.11 -0.67 -1.99
CA ALA A 251 18.64 -0.38 -0.64
C ALA A 251 18.04 1.02 -0.50
N ASP A 252 18.68 2.04 -1.09
CA ASP A 252 18.23 3.43 -1.10
C ASP A 252 17.13 3.73 -2.14
N ARG A 253 16.82 2.77 -3.02
CA ARG A 253 15.90 2.90 -4.16
C ARG A 253 14.74 1.90 -4.12
N LEU A 254 14.55 1.23 -2.98
CA LEU A 254 13.48 0.28 -2.72
C LEU A 254 12.61 0.74 -1.56
N ILE A 255 11.30 0.77 -1.80
CA ILE A 255 10.28 1.00 -0.79
C ILE A 255 9.54 -0.31 -0.58
N HIS A 256 9.58 -0.83 0.63
CA HIS A 256 8.96 -2.09 1.01
C HIS A 256 8.62 -2.08 2.50
N ASP A 257 7.40 -2.48 2.82
CA ASP A 257 6.88 -2.74 4.15
C ASP A 257 5.63 -3.64 4.07
N PRO A 258 5.37 -4.47 5.10
CA PRO A 258 4.27 -5.42 5.07
C PRO A 258 2.88 -4.81 5.30
N LEU A 259 2.77 -3.60 5.89
CA LEU A 259 1.47 -3.08 6.33
C LEU A 259 1.38 -1.55 6.49
N GLN A 260 2.48 -0.89 6.82
CA GLN A 260 2.59 0.51 7.28
C GLN A 260 2.01 1.51 6.27
N ILE A 261 2.46 1.51 5.02
CA ILE A 261 1.98 2.46 4.00
C ILE A 261 0.50 2.24 3.68
N GLY A 262 0.08 0.98 3.59
CA GLY A 262 -1.32 0.61 3.32
C GLY A 262 -2.26 1.17 4.39
N VAL A 263 -2.01 0.84 5.66
CA VAL A 263 -2.82 1.31 6.80
C VAL A 263 -2.81 2.82 6.92
N ALA A 264 -1.64 3.45 6.76
CA ALA A 264 -1.55 4.90 6.82
C ALA A 264 -2.40 5.55 5.73
N THR A 265 -2.32 5.06 4.50
CA THR A 265 -3.11 5.58 3.39
C THR A 265 -4.60 5.36 3.62
N MET A 266 -5.01 4.19 4.14
CA MET A 266 -6.41 3.90 4.48
C MET A 266 -6.96 4.88 5.52
N MET A 267 -6.17 5.20 6.55
CA MET A 267 -6.56 6.15 7.59
C MET A 267 -6.88 7.52 6.99
N PHE A 268 -5.98 8.07 6.17
CA PHE A 268 -6.19 9.36 5.52
C PHE A 268 -7.27 9.31 4.43
N ASP A 269 -7.42 8.18 3.73
CA ASP A 269 -8.48 7.96 2.74
C ASP A 269 -9.87 7.98 3.37
N VAL A 270 -10.05 7.84 4.69
CA VAL A 270 -11.36 7.91 5.35
C VAL A 270 -11.56 9.10 6.28
N LEU A 271 -10.55 9.96 6.44
CA LEU A 271 -10.70 11.30 7.01
C LEU A 271 -11.61 12.16 6.11
#